data_AF-A0A1N7JZ37-F1
#
_entry.id   AF-A0A1N7JZ37-F1
#
_cell.length_a   1.000
_cell.length_b   1.000
_cell.length_c   1.000
_cell.angle_alpha   90.00
_cell.angle_beta   90.00
_cell.angle_gamma   90.00
#
_symmetry.space_group_name_H-M   'P 1'
#
loop_
_entity.id
_entity.type
_entity.pdbx_description
1 polymer ?
#
loop_
_entity_poly.entity_id
_entity_poly.type
_entity_poly.pdbx_seq_one_letter_code
_entity_poly.pdbx_strand_id
1 'polypeptide(L)'
;MRNVQNANPVEPSTGREGLCHHETADHYRGLVARLSDRWRVIVCKGNLQWVLQKRDASRAGRARWTGVQYFLTREALLRASRAACGRIDPAALAALAALPEKFGGVA
;
A
#
# COMPACT_ATOMS: atom_id res chain seq x y z
N MET A 1 27.34 -37.22 -31.36
CA MET A 1 26.25 -37.66 -30.46
C MET A 1 25.92 -36.49 -29.53
N ARG A 2 24.62 -36.18 -29.38
CA ARG A 2 24.03 -35.12 -28.53
C ARG A 2 24.54 -35.29 -27.07
N ASN A 3 24.71 -34.24 -26.26
CA ASN A 3 23.57 -33.59 -25.61
C ASN A 3 23.92 -32.21 -25.03
N VAL A 4 23.05 -31.26 -25.35
CA VAL A 4 22.92 -29.93 -24.74
C VAL A 4 22.25 -30.13 -23.38
N GLN A 5 22.83 -29.61 -22.30
CA GLN A 5 22.14 -29.48 -21.01
C GLN A 5 22.41 -28.08 -20.41
N ASN A 6 21.71 -27.11 -20.99
CA ASN A 6 20.80 -26.19 -20.30
C ASN A 6 21.35 -25.55 -19.01
N ALA A 7 22.05 -24.43 -19.17
CA ALA A 7 22.10 -23.41 -18.13
C ALA A 7 20.67 -22.86 -17.96
N ASN A 8 20.00 -23.28 -16.89
CA ASN A 8 18.72 -22.71 -16.49
C ASN A 8 19.03 -21.35 -15.85
N PRO A 9 18.61 -20.20 -16.40
CA PRO A 9 18.70 -18.95 -15.66
C PRO A 9 17.79 -19.07 -14.46
N VAL A 10 18.36 -18.91 -13.27
CA VAL A 10 17.59 -18.71 -12.05
C VAL A 10 16.87 -17.37 -12.20
N GLU A 11 15.70 -17.40 -12.81
CA GLU A 11 14.74 -16.30 -12.78
C GLU A 11 14.53 -15.96 -11.30
N PRO A 12 14.73 -14.70 -10.86
CA PRO A 12 14.39 -14.33 -9.50
C PRO A 12 12.89 -14.54 -9.38
N SER A 13 12.51 -15.53 -8.57
CA SER A 13 11.16 -15.77 -8.12
C SER A 13 10.64 -14.48 -7.50
N THR A 14 10.07 -13.61 -8.33
CA THR A 14 9.22 -12.51 -7.91
C THR A 14 8.02 -13.19 -7.29
N GLY A 15 8.14 -13.46 -5.99
CA GLY A 15 7.10 -14.07 -5.22
C GLY A 15 5.85 -13.26 -5.45
N ARG A 16 4.83 -13.91 -6.03
CA ARG A 16 3.45 -13.53 -5.76
C ARG A 16 3.21 -13.84 -4.29
N GLU A 17 3.81 -13.02 -3.41
CA GLU A 17 3.53 -13.01 -1.99
C GLU A 17 2.01 -12.88 -1.86
N GLY A 18 1.40 -13.88 -1.21
CA GLY A 18 -0.05 -14.04 -1.15
C GLY A 18 -0.71 -12.76 -0.63
N LEU A 19 -1.17 -11.93 -1.56
CA LEU A 19 -1.81 -10.67 -1.22
C LEU A 19 -3.12 -11.01 -0.51
N CYS A 20 -3.21 -10.61 0.75
CA CYS A 20 -4.35 -10.94 1.59
C CYS A 20 -5.54 -10.02 1.28
N HIS A 21 -6.75 -10.54 1.45
CA HIS A 21 -8.00 -9.80 1.23
C HIS A 21 -8.47 -9.01 2.47
N HIS A 22 -7.76 -9.11 3.60
CA HIS A 22 -8.10 -8.41 4.83
C HIS A 22 -7.40 -7.05 4.88
N GLU A 23 -8.18 -5.97 4.89
CA GLU A 23 -7.67 -4.58 4.92
C GLU A 23 -6.74 -4.27 6.10
N THR A 24 -6.73 -5.12 7.13
CA THR A 24 -5.95 -4.91 8.34
C THR A 24 -4.63 -5.68 8.37
N ALA A 25 -4.38 -6.52 7.35
CA ALA A 25 -3.18 -7.34 7.24
C ALA A 25 -2.04 -6.57 6.54
N ASP A 26 -0.80 -6.99 6.80
CA ASP A 26 0.41 -6.26 6.39
C ASP A 26 0.61 -6.23 4.86
N HIS A 27 0.24 -7.31 4.17
CA HIS A 27 0.36 -7.48 2.71
C HIS A 27 -1.00 -7.39 2.03
N TYR A 28 -1.83 -6.44 2.46
CA TYR A 28 -3.15 -6.25 1.90
C TYR A 28 -3.06 -5.83 0.42
N ARG A 29 -3.82 -6.51 -0.44
CA ARG A 29 -3.77 -6.33 -1.90
C ARG A 29 -4.08 -4.91 -2.39
N GLY A 30 -4.84 -4.15 -1.61
CA GLY A 30 -5.22 -2.78 -1.94
C GLY A 30 -4.21 -1.74 -1.48
N LEU A 31 -2.98 -2.12 -1.09
CA LEU A 31 -1.96 -1.17 -0.70
C LEU A 31 -1.61 -0.21 -1.85
N VAL A 32 -1.79 1.09 -1.61
CA VAL A 32 -1.41 2.16 -2.54
C VAL A 32 0.02 2.60 -2.25
N ALA A 33 0.30 2.95 -0.99
CA ALA A 33 1.61 3.42 -0.56
C ALA A 33 1.82 3.21 0.94
N ARG A 34 3.05 2.88 1.34
CA ARG A 34 3.49 2.93 2.74
C ARG A 34 4.11 4.31 2.97
N LEU A 35 3.50 5.12 3.83
CA LEU A 35 3.96 6.49 4.10
C LEU A 35 5.10 6.51 5.11
N SER A 36 5.04 5.58 6.07
CA SER A 36 6.05 5.27 7.09
C SER A 36 5.77 3.89 7.67
N ASP A 37 6.57 3.43 8.64
CA ASP A 37 6.35 2.16 9.35
C ASP A 37 4.98 2.06 10.04
N ARG A 38 4.37 3.22 10.36
CA ARG A 38 3.11 3.31 11.11
C ARG A 38 1.94 3.83 10.29
N TRP A 39 2.16 4.27 9.05
CA TRP A 39 1.11 4.88 8.25
C TRP A 39 1.14 4.35 6.82
N ARG A 40 -0.04 4.03 6.30
CA ARG A 40 -0.21 3.61 4.91
C ARG A 40 -1.51 4.09 4.33
N VAL A 41 -1.57 4.11 3.01
CA VAL A 41 -2.79 4.33 2.24
C VAL A 41 -3.16 3.05 1.52
N ILE A 42 -4.43 2.66 1.61
CA ILE A 42 -4.99 1.55 0.86
C ILE A 42 -6.21 2.02 0.06
N VAL A 43 -6.59 1.26 -0.96
CA VAL A 43 -7.94 1.24 -1.51
C VAL A 43 -8.79 0.33 -0.64
N CYS A 44 -10.01 0.75 -0.27
CA CYS A 44 -10.90 -0.13 0.50
C CYS A 44 -11.28 -1.39 -0.32
N LYS A 45 -11.68 -2.46 0.37
CA LYS A 45 -12.09 -3.75 -0.21
C LYS A 45 -13.24 -3.61 -1.21
N GLY A 46 -14.12 -2.63 -0.99
CA GLY A 46 -15.24 -2.31 -1.88
C GLY A 46 -14.85 -1.51 -3.12
N ASN A 47 -13.59 -1.07 -3.25
CA ASN A 47 -13.12 -0.20 -4.34
C ASN A 47 -13.95 1.09 -4.50
N LEU A 48 -14.24 1.76 -3.37
CA LEU A 48 -15.05 2.99 -3.33
C LEU A 48 -14.26 4.22 -2.90
N GLN A 49 -13.20 4.05 -2.11
CA GLN A 49 -12.48 5.15 -1.49
C GLN A 49 -11.07 4.74 -1.06
N TRP A 50 -10.21 5.74 -0.85
CA TRP A 50 -8.94 5.56 -0.17
C TRP A 50 -9.11 5.56 1.34
N VAL A 51 -8.28 4.78 2.04
CA VAL A 51 -8.26 4.69 3.50
C VAL A 51 -6.86 4.99 3.99
N LEU A 52 -6.73 6.02 4.82
CA LEU A 52 -5.51 6.25 5.59
C LEU A 52 -5.57 5.36 6.83
N GLN A 53 -4.62 4.44 6.95
CA GLN A 53 -4.52 3.51 8.06
C GLN A 53 -3.31 3.81 8.92
N LYS A 54 -3.47 3.61 10.23
CA LYS A 54 -2.41 3.65 11.22
C LYS A 54 -2.14 2.25 11.74
N ARG A 55 -0.86 1.92 11.93
CA ARG A 55 -0.43 0.72 12.65
C ARG A 55 -0.26 1.07 14.12
N ASP A 56 -0.97 0.33 14.97
CA ASP A 56 -0.76 0.45 16.41
C ASP A 56 0.59 -0.14 16.79
N ALA A 57 1.20 0.40 17.85
CA ALA A 57 2.38 -0.22 18.44
C ALA A 57 1.97 -1.62 18.94
N SER A 58 2.73 -2.65 18.59
CA SER A 58 2.44 -4.04 18.97
C SER A 58 2.24 -4.16 20.48
N ARG A 59 0.99 -4.28 20.95
CA ARG A 59 0.69 -4.88 22.25
C ARG A 59 0.49 -6.38 22.00
N ALA A 60 1.26 -7.22 22.70
CA ALA A 60 1.18 -8.68 22.60
C ALA A 60 1.44 -9.28 21.20
N GLY A 61 2.36 -8.69 20.43
CA GLY A 61 2.89 -9.30 19.21
C GLY A 61 1.98 -9.25 17.96
N ARG A 62 0.84 -8.55 18.02
CA ARG A 62 -0.06 -8.38 16.87
C ARG A 62 -0.31 -6.91 16.58
N ALA A 63 0.59 -6.26 15.86
CA ALA A 63 0.31 -4.95 15.27
C ALA A 63 -0.75 -5.10 14.18
N ARG A 64 -1.85 -4.37 14.30
CA ARG A 64 -2.94 -4.34 13.33
C ARG A 64 -2.98 -2.97 12.65
N TRP A 65 -3.35 -2.96 11.37
CA TRP A 65 -3.69 -1.73 10.68
C TRP A 65 -5.16 -1.37 10.92
N THR A 66 -5.39 -0.14 11.34
CA THR A 66 -6.72 0.40 11.64
C THR A 66 -7.00 1.61 10.75
N GLY A 67 -8.16 1.63 10.10
CA GLY A 67 -8.64 2.78 9.32
C GLY A 67 -8.88 3.99 10.23
N VAL A 68 -8.26 5.12 9.90
CA VAL A 68 -8.39 6.37 10.68
C VAL A 68 -9.27 7.37 9.94
N GLN A 69 -9.08 7.53 8.64
CA GLN A 69 -9.84 8.46 7.80
C GLN A 69 -10.03 7.89 6.39
N TYR A 70 -11.06 8.39 5.70
CA TYR A 70 -11.52 7.92 4.40
C TYR A 70 -11.61 9.09 3.42
N PHE A 71 -11.22 8.87 2.16
CA PHE A 71 -11.09 9.96 1.19
C PHE A 71 -11.59 9.57 -0.19
N LEU A 72 -12.33 10.48 -0.80
CA LEU A 72 -12.73 10.43 -2.21
C LEU A 72 -11.89 11.37 -3.08
N THR A 73 -11.07 12.24 -2.50
CA THR A 73 -10.22 13.18 -3.26
C THR A 73 -8.76 13.05 -2.87
N ARG A 74 -7.88 13.15 -3.89
CA ARG A 74 -6.41 13.10 -3.70
C ARG A 74 -5.93 14.23 -2.81
N GLU A 75 -6.48 15.44 -2.98
CA GLU A 75 -6.07 16.61 -2.21
C GLU A 75 -6.32 16.41 -0.70
N ALA A 76 -7.52 15.96 -0.32
CA ALA A 76 -7.85 15.70 1.08
C ALA A 76 -6.96 14.60 1.67
N LEU A 77 -6.73 13.53 0.89
CA LEU A 77 -5.82 12.44 1.27
C LEU A 77 -4.39 12.94 1.51
N LEU A 78 -3.83 13.73 0.58
CA LEU A 78 -2.47 14.28 0.69
C LEU A 78 -2.33 15.18 1.93
N ARG A 79 -3.29 16.08 2.15
CA ARG A 79 -3.30 16.97 3.31
C ARG A 79 -3.33 16.18 4.62
N ALA A 80 -4.24 15.21 4.74
CA ALA A 80 -4.35 14.37 5.94
C ALA A 80 -3.10 13.51 6.14
N SER A 81 -2.53 12.97 5.07
CA SER A 81 -1.30 12.16 5.12
C SER A 81 -0.14 12.97 5.69
N ARG A 82 0.07 14.22 5.21
CA ARG A 82 1.11 15.12 5.71
C ARG A 82 0.91 15.47 7.18
N ALA A 83 -0.32 15.80 7.56
CA ALA A 83 -0.66 16.12 8.95
C ALA A 83 -0.45 14.92 9.90
N ALA A 84 -0.75 13.71 9.46
CA ALA A 84 -0.69 12.50 10.29
C ALA A 84 0.73 11.92 10.44
N CYS A 85 1.53 11.93 9.35
CA CYS A 85 2.84 11.28 9.34
C CYS A 85 3.98 12.22 9.74
N GLY A 86 3.82 13.53 9.55
CA GLY A 86 4.90 14.50 9.66
C GLY A 86 5.92 14.35 8.53
N ARG A 87 6.75 13.29 8.57
CA ARG A 87 7.67 12.89 7.50
C ARG A 87 7.10 11.70 6.74
N ILE A 88 7.00 11.84 5.42
CA ILE A 88 6.52 10.81 4.50
C ILE A 88 7.68 10.43 3.58
N ASP A 89 7.80 9.14 3.26
CA ASP A 89 8.71 8.66 2.22
C ASP A 89 8.46 9.41 0.89
N PRO A 90 9.49 10.00 0.25
CA PRO A 90 9.30 10.77 -0.98
C PRO A 90 8.66 9.99 -2.14
N ALA A 91 8.98 8.70 -2.28
CA ALA A 91 8.39 7.85 -3.32
C ALA A 91 6.91 7.57 -3.01
N ALA A 92 6.57 7.36 -1.74
CA ALA A 92 5.18 7.24 -1.31
C ALA A 92 4.39 8.52 -1.57
N LEU A 93 4.98 9.69 -1.32
CA LEU A 93 4.35 10.98 -1.61
C LEU A 93 4.13 11.18 -3.13
N ALA A 94 5.12 10.80 -3.95
CA ALA A 94 5.00 10.82 -5.40
C ALA A 94 3.87 9.90 -5.89
N ALA A 95 3.76 8.69 -5.33
CA ALA A 95 2.67 7.76 -5.64
C ALA A 95 1.29 8.34 -5.30
N LEU A 96 1.15 9.03 -4.15
CA LEU A 96 -0.09 9.73 -3.81
C LEU A 96 -0.38 10.92 -4.73
N ALA A 97 0.64 11.66 -5.15
CA ALA A 97 0.48 12.79 -6.06
C ALA A 97 0.04 12.36 -7.47
N ALA A 98 0.43 11.16 -7.90
CA ALA A 98 0.05 10.57 -9.18
C ALA A 98 -1.37 9.95 -9.19
N LEU A 99 -2.09 9.92 -8.05
CA LEU A 99 -3.47 9.47 -8.03
C LEU A 99 -4.38 10.40 -8.84
N PRO A 100 -5.53 9.92 -9.34
CA PRO A 100 -6.57 10.78 -9.88
C PRO A 100 -7.06 11.82 -8.87
N GLU A 101 -7.60 12.94 -9.34
CA GLU A 101 -8.15 13.98 -8.43
C GLU A 101 -9.26 13.41 -7.53
N LYS A 102 -10.12 12.57 -8.09
CA LYS A 102 -11.22 11.89 -7.40
C LYS A 102 -11.08 10.38 -7.51
N PHE A 103 -11.51 9.65 -6.49
CA PHE A 103 -11.48 8.19 -6.50
C PHE A 103 -12.29 7.64 -7.69
N GLY A 104 -11.70 6.69 -8.42
CA GLY A 104 -12.30 6.12 -9.65
C GLY A 104 -12.25 7.05 -10.87
N GLY A 105 -11.70 8.25 -10.74
CA GLY A 105 -11.45 9.15 -11.86
C GLY A 105 -10.24 8.73 -12.71
N VAL A 106 -10.08 9.37 -13.86
CA VAL A 106 -8.86 9.27 -14.68
C VAL A 106 -7.77 10.18 -14.11
N ALA A 107 -6.52 9.72 -14.17
CA ALA A 107 -5.34 10.40 -13.60
C ALA A 107 -4.88 11.57 -14.46
#